data_AF-A0A8T2Y1G6-F1
#
_entry.id   AF-A0A8T2Y1G6-F1
#
_cell.length_a   1.000
_cell.length_b   1.000
_cell.length_c   1.000
_cell.angle_alpha   90.00
_cell.angle_beta   90.00
_cell.angle_gamma   90.00
#
_symmetry.space_group_name_H-M   'P 1'
#
loop_
_entity.id
_entity.type
_entity.pdbx_description
1 polymer ?
#
loop_
_entity_poly.entity_id
_entity_poly.type
_entity_poly.pdbx_seq_one_letter_code
_entity_poly.pdbx_strand_id
1 'polypeptide(L)'
;MLKTFRVGSLRWLSGSPPDETNQLKFGNLVVLFIQHLNIHAVPIRVVKVELGVHGHEEVAVAHLCEDDQGLAAGQFTAFYEGRTCLASGVILEAWDDQGFPVCQKAFELARLEDKS
;
A
#
# COMPACT_ATOMS: atom_id res chain seq x y z
N MET A 1 -3.35 -12.81 9.84
CA MET A 1 -2.75 -11.60 10.46
C MET A 1 -3.03 -10.47 9.48
N LEU A 2 -3.35 -9.25 9.90
CA LEU A 2 -3.68 -8.23 8.89
C LEU A 2 -2.37 -7.78 8.24
N LYS A 3 -2.39 -7.65 6.91
CA LYS A 3 -1.24 -7.17 6.14
C LYS A 3 -1.45 -5.72 5.76
N THR A 4 -0.37 -4.97 5.85
CA THR A 4 -0.23 -3.60 5.34
C THR A 4 0.67 -3.65 4.11
N PHE A 5 0.35 -2.88 3.08
CA PHE A 5 1.17 -2.81 1.87
C PHE A 5 1.24 -1.40 1.32
N ARG A 6 2.34 -1.11 0.62
CA ARG A 6 2.57 0.14 -0.09
C ARG A 6 2.42 -0.04 -1.58
N VAL A 7 1.82 0.96 -2.20
CA VAL A 7 1.62 1.04 -3.64
C VAL A 7 2.23 2.32 -4.13
N GLY A 8 3.17 2.22 -5.06
CA GLY A 8 3.79 3.34 -5.75
C GLY A 8 3.32 3.43 -7.19
N SER A 9 3.89 4.39 -7.92
CA SER A 9 3.52 4.65 -9.33
C SER A 9 2.01 4.86 -9.50
N LEU A 10 1.38 5.57 -8.55
CA LEU A 10 -0.06 5.76 -8.54
C LEU A 10 -0.52 6.52 -9.79
N ARG A 11 -1.60 6.00 -10.39
CA ARG A 11 -2.32 6.64 -11.49
C ARG A 11 -3.77 6.84 -11.08
N TRP A 12 -4.10 8.05 -10.64
CA TRP A 12 -5.46 8.46 -10.34
C TRP A 12 -6.27 8.63 -11.61
N LEU A 13 -7.42 7.95 -11.71
CA LEU A 13 -8.30 8.11 -12.88
C LEU A 13 -8.96 9.50 -12.92
N SER A 14 -9.19 10.11 -11.76
CA SER A 14 -9.66 11.49 -11.60
C SER A 14 -8.59 12.55 -11.93
N GLY A 15 -7.32 12.14 -12.12
CA GLY A 15 -6.19 13.06 -12.32
C GLY A 15 -5.57 13.62 -11.04
N SER A 16 -6.23 13.46 -9.90
CA SER A 16 -5.73 13.82 -8.57
C SER A 16 -6.21 12.80 -7.52
N PRO A 17 -5.50 12.67 -6.38
CA PRO A 17 -6.04 11.96 -5.22
C PRO A 17 -7.36 12.63 -4.77
N PRO A 18 -8.31 11.86 -4.25
CA PRO A 18 -9.52 12.42 -3.65
C PRO A 18 -9.16 13.33 -2.46
N ASP A 19 -9.78 14.52 -2.43
CA ASP A 19 -9.35 15.66 -1.62
C ASP A 19 -9.42 15.49 -0.08
N GLU A 20 -8.44 16.15 0.57
CA GLU A 20 -8.33 16.72 1.94
C GLU A 20 -8.50 15.88 3.20
N THR A 21 -8.76 14.58 3.11
CA THR A 21 -8.45 13.69 4.23
C THR A 21 -7.56 12.58 3.70
N ASN A 22 -6.30 12.58 4.11
CA ASN A 22 -5.24 11.58 3.85
C ASN A 22 -5.61 10.14 4.29
N GLN A 23 -6.89 9.82 4.37
CA GLN A 23 -7.49 8.56 4.73
C GLN A 23 -8.72 8.40 3.82
N LEU A 24 -8.57 7.66 2.73
CA LEU A 24 -9.71 7.09 2.03
C LEU A 24 -10.41 6.13 3.01
N LYS A 25 -11.34 6.65 3.82
CA LYS A 25 -12.14 5.90 4.78
C LYS A 25 -13.44 5.49 4.10
N PHE A 26 -13.37 4.63 3.09
CA PHE A 26 -14.60 4.13 2.49
C PHE A 26 -14.80 2.67 2.88
N GLY A 27 -15.97 2.38 3.44
CA GLY A 27 -16.35 1.05 3.90
C GLY A 27 -16.47 0.00 2.79
N ASN A 28 -16.30 0.40 1.52
CA ASN A 28 -16.42 -0.45 0.34
C ASN A 28 -15.17 -0.42 -0.56
N LEU A 29 -14.00 -0.03 -0.05
CA LEU A 29 -12.78 -0.11 -0.86
C LEU A 29 -12.37 -1.56 -1.06
N VAL A 30 -12.07 -1.89 -2.31
CA VAL A 30 -11.54 -3.19 -2.73
C VAL A 30 -10.22 -2.94 -3.44
N VAL A 31 -9.22 -3.75 -3.11
CA VAL A 31 -8.00 -3.85 -3.90
C VAL A 31 -8.11 -5.03 -4.84
N LEU A 32 -7.84 -4.80 -6.13
CA LEU A 32 -7.67 -5.85 -7.12
C LEU A 32 -6.19 -6.05 -7.36
N PHE A 33 -5.70 -7.29 -7.26
CA PHE A 33 -4.35 -7.65 -7.68
C PHE A 33 -4.35 -8.95 -8.50
N ILE A 34 -3.32 -9.12 -9.31
CA ILE A 34 -3.20 -10.27 -10.20
C ILE A 34 -2.16 -11.24 -9.64
N GLN A 35 -2.58 -12.49 -9.43
CA GLN A 35 -1.69 -13.58 -9.09
C GLN A 35 -1.80 -14.65 -10.17
N HIS A 36 -0.68 -14.93 -10.85
CA HIS A 36 -0.65 -15.79 -12.04
C HIS A 36 -1.61 -15.31 -13.14
N LEU A 37 -2.80 -15.91 -13.24
CA LEU A 37 -3.86 -15.58 -14.21
C LEU A 37 -5.19 -15.23 -13.53
N ASN A 38 -5.23 -15.20 -12.20
CA ASN A 38 -6.45 -14.91 -11.44
C ASN A 38 -6.42 -13.48 -10.91
N ILE A 39 -7.59 -12.85 -10.94
CA ILE A 39 -7.83 -11.54 -10.34
C ILE A 39 -8.39 -11.79 -8.95
N HIS A 40 -7.71 -11.27 -7.94
CA HIS A 40 -8.14 -11.35 -6.55
C HIS A 40 -8.73 -10.01 -6.14
N ALA A 41 -9.84 -10.04 -5.41
CA ALA A 41 -10.53 -8.88 -4.90
C ALA A 41 -10.60 -8.98 -3.39
N VAL A 42 -9.91 -8.08 -2.68
CA VAL A 42 -9.82 -8.13 -1.21
C VAL A 42 -10.28 -6.80 -0.62
N PRO A 43 -11.16 -6.80 0.40
CA PRO A 43 -11.57 -5.58 1.07
C PRO A 43 -10.40 -4.94 1.85
N ILE A 44 -10.30 -3.61 1.76
CA ILE A 44 -9.32 -2.81 2.51
C ILE A 44 -10.02 -1.74 3.34
N ARG A 45 -9.42 -1.38 4.48
CA ARG A 45 -10.04 -0.47 5.46
C ARG A 45 -9.55 0.96 5.39
N VAL A 46 -8.27 1.14 5.10
CA VAL A 46 -7.62 2.45 5.14
C VAL A 46 -6.59 2.51 4.03
N VAL A 47 -6.74 3.47 3.13
CA VAL A 47 -5.69 3.90 2.22
C VAL A 47 -5.25 5.30 2.61
N LYS A 48 -3.99 5.44 3.05
CA LYS A 48 -3.36 6.75 3.24
C LYS A 48 -2.47 7.06 2.04
N VAL A 49 -2.62 8.24 1.47
CA VAL A 49 -1.71 8.72 0.43
C VAL A 49 -0.64 9.56 1.11
N GLU A 50 0.61 9.12 0.99
CA GLU A 50 1.80 9.76 1.52
C GLU A 50 2.65 10.26 0.34
N LEU A 51 3.35 11.38 0.52
CA LEU A 51 4.39 11.79 -0.41
C LEU A 51 5.63 10.93 -0.14
N GLY A 52 6.17 10.31 -1.18
CA GLY A 52 7.39 9.54 -1.14
C GLY A 52 8.59 10.40 -0.69
N VAL A 53 9.67 9.73 -0.31
CA VAL A 53 10.85 10.33 0.35
C VAL A 53 11.47 11.51 -0.42
N HIS A 54 11.29 11.55 -1.75
CA HIS A 54 11.80 12.62 -2.62
C HIS A 54 10.75 13.69 -2.99
N GLY A 55 9.56 13.67 -2.38
CA GLY A 55 8.51 14.67 -2.57
C GLY A 55 7.82 14.66 -3.94
N HIS A 56 8.23 13.79 -4.86
CA HIS A 56 7.73 13.76 -6.24
C HIS A 56 6.77 12.60 -6.54
N GLU A 57 6.71 11.57 -5.70
CA GLU A 57 5.94 10.35 -5.99
C GLU A 57 4.92 10.10 -4.89
N GLU A 58 3.65 9.95 -5.26
CA GLU A 58 2.59 9.57 -4.33
C GLU A 58 2.67 8.06 -4.02
N VAL A 59 2.59 7.72 -2.74
CA VAL A 59 2.60 6.35 -2.23
C VAL A 59 1.32 6.11 -1.43
N ALA A 60 0.58 5.06 -1.77
CA ALA A 60 -0.61 4.65 -1.05
C ALA A 60 -0.26 3.52 -0.06
N VAL A 61 -0.57 3.72 1.22
CA VAL A 61 -0.46 2.72 2.28
C VAL A 61 -1.84 2.14 2.56
N ALA A 62 -2.02 0.85 2.25
CA ALA A 62 -3.29 0.15 2.36
C ALA A 62 -3.26 -0.96 3.41
N HIS A 63 -4.35 -1.10 4.17
CA HIS A 63 -4.50 -2.14 5.21
C HIS A 63 -5.60 -3.11 4.80
N LEU A 64 -5.28 -4.41 4.71
CA LEU A 64 -6.23 -5.46 4.42
C LEU A 64 -7.18 -5.70 5.60
N CYS A 65 -8.43 -6.03 5.28
CA CYS A 65 -9.41 -6.47 6.28
C CYS A 65 -9.29 -7.95 6.62
N GLU A 66 -8.67 -8.71 5.73
CA GLU A 66 -8.61 -10.16 5.74
C GLU A 66 -7.18 -10.61 5.41
N ASP A 67 -6.82 -11.81 5.83
CA ASP A 67 -5.53 -12.39 5.46
C ASP A 67 -5.53 -12.67 3.96
N ASP A 68 -4.43 -12.31 3.31
CA ASP A 68 -4.23 -12.60 1.89
C ASP A 68 -2.95 -13.42 1.69
N GLN A 69 -3.07 -14.44 0.84
CA GLN A 69 -2.01 -15.39 0.50
C GLN A 69 -1.28 -15.04 -0.82
N GLY A 70 -1.54 -13.89 -1.44
CA GLY A 70 -1.11 -13.61 -2.81
C GLY A 70 -0.38 -12.29 -3.08
N LEU A 71 -0.38 -11.34 -2.13
CA LEU A 71 0.28 -10.03 -2.28
C LEU A 71 1.79 -10.16 -2.22
N ALA A 72 2.42 -9.67 -3.27
CA ALA A 72 3.86 -9.64 -3.46
C ALA A 72 4.29 -8.31 -4.10
N ALA A 73 5.50 -7.88 -3.76
CA ALA A 73 6.14 -6.74 -4.42
C ALA A 73 6.25 -6.97 -5.94
N GLY A 74 6.06 -5.90 -6.72
CA GLY A 74 6.09 -5.92 -8.18
C GLY A 74 4.76 -6.27 -8.85
N GLN A 75 3.73 -6.69 -8.09
CA GLN A 75 2.41 -6.92 -8.66
C GLN A 75 1.67 -5.61 -8.96
N PHE A 76 0.90 -5.61 -10.04
CA PHE A 76 -0.04 -4.55 -10.35
C PHE A 76 -1.27 -4.64 -9.46
N THR A 77 -1.75 -3.48 -9.05
CA THR A 77 -2.91 -3.35 -8.19
C THR A 77 -3.80 -2.19 -8.62
N ALA A 78 -5.10 -2.28 -8.33
CA ALA A 78 -6.05 -1.21 -8.55
C ALA A 78 -7.01 -1.07 -7.37
N PHE A 79 -7.33 0.18 -7.02
CA PHE A 79 -8.23 0.56 -5.96
C PHE A 79 -9.60 0.87 -6.53
N TYR A 80 -10.63 0.24 -5.98
CA TYR A 80 -12.01 0.42 -6.38
C TYR A 80 -12.87 0.87 -5.20
N GLU A 81 -13.80 1.77 -5.47
CA GLU A 81 -14.95 2.02 -4.63
C GLU A 81 -16.21 1.52 -5.34
N GLY A 82 -16.76 0.40 -4.88
CA GLY A 82 -17.87 -0.25 -5.55
C GLY A 82 -17.51 -0.68 -6.98
N ARG A 83 -18.00 0.05 -7.98
CA ARG A 83 -17.70 -0.20 -9.42
C ARG A 83 -16.77 0.84 -10.04
N THR A 84 -16.37 1.84 -9.27
CA THR A 84 -15.55 2.95 -9.76
C THR A 84 -14.08 2.64 -9.46
N CYS A 85 -13.25 2.58 -10.51
CA CYS A 85 -11.80 2.51 -10.34
C CYS A 85 -11.28 3.90 -9.93
N LEU A 86 -10.65 3.98 -8.75
CA LEU A 86 -10.11 5.23 -8.20
C LEU A 86 -8.69 5.46 -8.71
N ALA A 87 -7.86 4.43 -8.59
CA ALA A 87 -6.45 4.49 -8.97
C ALA A 87 -5.88 3.10 -9.27
N SER A 88 -4.78 3.08 -10.01
CA SER A 88 -3.93 1.90 -10.16
C SER A 88 -2.51 2.18 -9.72
N GLY A 89 -1.72 1.14 -9.49
CA GLY A 89 -0.32 1.26 -9.13
C GLY A 89 0.39 -0.10 -9.05
N VAL A 90 1.60 -0.07 -8.50
CA VAL A 90 2.44 -1.26 -8.30
C VAL A 90 2.72 -1.42 -6.82
N ILE A 91 2.54 -2.64 -6.31
CA ILE A 91 2.86 -2.98 -4.93
C ILE A 91 4.38 -2.91 -4.77
N LEU A 92 4.84 -2.03 -3.90
CA LEU A 92 6.26 -1.87 -3.58
C LEU A 92 6.70 -2.90 -2.55
N GLU A 93 5.88 -3.11 -1.53
CA GLU A 93 6.19 -3.92 -0.35
C GLU A 93 4.91 -4.23 0.42
N ALA A 94 4.89 -5.37 1.11
CA ALA A 94 3.81 -5.81 1.99
C ALA A 94 4.42 -6.41 3.27
N TRP A 95 3.85 -6.08 4.42
CA TRP A 95 4.29 -6.53 5.74
C TRP A 95 3.09 -6.78 6.65
N ASP A 96 3.29 -7.51 7.73
CA ASP A 96 2.24 -7.77 8.73
C ASP A 96 2.31 -6.77 9.90
N ASP A 97 1.33 -6.85 10.80
CA ASP A 97 1.23 -5.98 11.98
C ASP A 97 2.43 -6.10 12.96
N GLN A 98 3.37 -7.05 12.76
CA GLN A 98 4.63 -7.11 13.52
C GLN A 98 5.68 -6.09 13.04
N GLY A 99 5.33 -5.31 12.01
CA GLY A 99 6.15 -4.22 11.50
C GLY A 99 7.03 -4.65 10.33
N PHE A 100 7.64 -3.66 9.70
CA PHE A 100 8.62 -3.88 8.65
C PHE A 100 9.67 -4.89 9.15
N PRO A 101 10.05 -5.93 8.38
CA PRO A 101 11.24 -6.71 8.71
C PRO A 101 12.45 -5.82 8.45
N VAL A 102 12.67 -4.85 9.35
CA VAL A 102 13.95 -4.17 9.47
C VAL A 102 14.89 -5.30 9.87
N CYS A 103 15.70 -5.74 8.92
CA CYS A 103 16.73 -6.71 9.20
C CYS A 103 17.48 -6.22 10.44
N GLN A 104 17.58 -7.06 11.47
CA GLN A 104 18.13 -6.68 12.77
C GLN A 104 19.48 -5.94 12.65
N LYS A 105 20.23 -6.28 11.59
CA LYS A 105 21.47 -5.63 11.17
C LYS A 105 21.33 -4.16 10.80
N ALA A 106 20.25 -3.76 10.12
CA ALA A 106 19.95 -2.36 9.84
C ALA A 106 19.59 -1.58 11.12
N PHE A 107 18.89 -2.21 12.06
CA PHE A 107 18.61 -1.61 13.37
C PHE A 107 19.90 -1.42 14.18
N GLU A 108 20.80 -2.41 14.17
CA GLU A 108 22.12 -2.31 14.81
C GLU A 108 22.99 -1.21 14.18
N LEU A 109 22.97 -1.04 12.85
CA LEU A 109 23.69 0.01 12.15
C LEU A 109 23.15 1.42 12.50
N ALA A 110 21.82 1.61 12.53
CA ALA A 110 21.23 2.88 12.94
C ALA A 110 21.56 3.24 14.40
N ARG A 111 21.77 2.23 15.26
CA ARG A 111 22.14 2.42 16.67
C ARG A 111 23.62 2.75 16.89
N LEU A 112 24.44 2.66 15.84
CA LEU A 112 25.89 2.94 15.91
C LEU A 112 26.24 4.37 15.50
N GLU A 113 25.32 5.15 14.91
CA GLU A 113 25.60 6.54 14.48
C GLU A 113 25.53 7.58 15.61
N ASP A 114 25.25 7.18 16.86
CA ASP A 114 25.24 8.07 18.02
C ASP A 114 26.50 7.88 18.88
N LYS A 115 27.67 8.20 18.32
CA LYS A 115 28.91 8.45 19.06
C LYS A 115 29.72 9.56 18.38
N SER A 116 29.37 10.81 18.66
CA SER A 116 30.32 11.93 18.68
C SER A 116 30.93 12.09 20.06
#